data_AF-A0AAN8YFF0-F1
#
_entry.id   AF-A0AAN8YFF0-F1
#
_cell.length_a   1.000
_cell.length_b   1.000
_cell.length_c   1.000
_cell.angle_alpha   90.00
_cell.angle_beta   90.00
_cell.angle_gamma   90.00
#
_symmetry.space_group_name_H-M   'P 1'
#
loop_
_entity.id
_entity.type
_entity.pdbx_description
1 polymer ?
#
loop_
_entity_poly.entity_id
_entity_poly.type
_entity_poly.pdbx_seq_one_letter_code
_entity_poly.pdbx_strand_id
1 'polypeptide(L)'
;MEDVAEGFLNELIRRSLIQVVDTVWEKVTECRVHDLLRDLAIQKALEVNFFDIYDPRSHYVSSLCIRHAIHSQGERYLSLDLSNLKLRSIMFFDPDFRKMSLINFSSVFQYLYVLYLEMRFNSISIVLDAIGSLYHLKFLRLRGIHNLPSSIGNLKNLHTCC
;
A
#
# COMPACT_ATOMS: atom_id res chain seq x y z
N MET A 1 5.95 -2.34 20.60
CA MET A 1 6.03 -1.58 19.33
C MET A 1 4.82 -0.68 19.17
N GLU A 2 3.63 -1.18 19.51
CA GLU A 2 2.38 -0.38 19.51
C GLU A 2 2.47 0.84 20.42
N ASP A 3 2.96 0.72 21.66
CA ASP A 3 3.11 1.87 22.57
C ASP A 3 3.99 3.00 22.00
N VAL A 4 5.02 2.62 21.23
CA VAL A 4 5.92 3.60 20.58
C VAL A 4 5.19 4.30 19.44
N ALA A 5 4.41 3.57 18.64
CA ALA A 5 3.59 4.14 17.57
C ALA A 5 2.50 5.07 18.13
N GLU A 6 1.86 4.68 19.24
CA GLU A 6 0.88 5.51 19.95
C GLU A 6 1.54 6.78 20.50
N GLY A 7 2.76 6.70 21.03
CA GLY A 7 3.55 7.86 21.42
C GLY A 7 3.76 8.87 20.28
N PHE A 8 4.15 8.40 19.09
CA PHE A 8 4.29 9.26 17.92
C PHE A 8 2.96 9.84 17.45
N LEU A 9 1.87 9.07 17.45
CA LEU A 9 0.54 9.56 17.11
C LEU A 9 0.10 10.68 18.07
N ASN A 10 0.29 10.48 19.38
CA ASN A 10 -0.04 11.47 20.40
C ASN A 10 0.80 12.75 20.26
N GLU A 11 2.04 12.64 19.80
CA GLU A 11 2.87 13.81 19.48
C GLU A 11 2.30 14.59 18.28
N LEU A 12 1.91 13.90 17.21
CA LEU A 12 1.29 14.53 16.03
C LEU A 12 -0.02 15.23 16.39
N ILE A 13 -0.84 14.62 17.25
CA ILE A 13 -2.08 15.21 17.78
C ILE A 13 -1.76 16.47 18.60
N ARG A 14 -0.80 16.40 19.53
CA ARG A 14 -0.43 17.53 20.39
C ARG A 14 0.10 18.72 19.60
N ARG A 15 0.75 18.46 18.46
CA ARG A 15 1.24 19.48 17.52
C ARG A 15 0.15 19.98 16.56
N SER A 16 -1.10 19.54 16.71
CA SER A 16 -2.22 19.84 15.81
C SER A 16 -1.95 19.44 14.35
N LEU A 17 -1.07 18.45 14.13
CA LEU A 17 -0.78 17.92 12.79
C LEU A 17 -1.81 16.87 12.37
N ILE A 18 -2.41 16.21 13.35
CA ILE A 18 -3.51 15.26 13.21
C ILE A 18 -4.62 15.67 14.17
N GLN A 19 -5.85 15.62 13.71
CA GLN A 19 -7.04 15.84 14.51
C GLN A 19 -7.63 14.50 14.93
N VAL A 20 -8.09 14.40 16.18
CA VAL A 20 -8.88 13.26 16.64
C VAL A 20 -10.32 13.45 16.17
N VAL A 21 -10.88 12.42 15.53
CA VAL A 21 -12.28 12.40 15.07
C VAL A 21 -13.13 11.61 16.04
N ASP A 22 -12.64 10.47 16.51
CA ASP A 22 -13.37 9.59 17.43
C ASP A 22 -12.44 8.90 18.43
N THR A 23 -13.01 8.58 19.59
CA THR A 23 -12.34 7.88 20.68
C THR A 23 -13.27 6.86 21.33
N VAL A 24 -12.77 5.65 21.57
CA VAL A 24 -13.49 4.60 22.30
C VAL A 24 -12.64 4.15 23.48
N TRP A 25 -13.21 4.17 24.69
CA TRP A 25 -12.50 3.84 25.94
C TRP A 25 -11.15 4.56 26.07
N GLU A 26 -11.16 5.87 25.83
CA GLU A 26 -9.99 6.76 25.87
C GLU A 26 -8.90 6.47 24.81
N LYS A 27 -9.13 5.51 23.91
CA LYS A 27 -8.24 5.24 22.79
C LYS A 27 -8.72 5.92 21.53
N VAL A 28 -7.79 6.57 20.82
CA VAL A 28 -8.06 7.17 19.52
C VAL A 28 -8.38 6.07 18.51
N THR A 29 -9.59 6.10 17.96
CA THR A 29 -10.09 5.12 16.97
C THR A 29 -10.10 5.70 15.57
N GLU A 30 -10.36 7.01 15.44
CA GLU A 30 -10.37 7.71 14.17
C GLU A 30 -9.63 9.04 14.28
N CYS A 31 -8.81 9.33 13.27
CA CYS A 31 -8.10 10.58 13.15
C CYS A 31 -8.18 11.14 11.73
N ARG A 32 -7.96 12.43 11.59
CA ARG A 32 -8.02 13.16 10.32
C ARG A 32 -6.82 14.09 10.20
N VAL A 33 -6.29 14.21 8.98
CA VAL A 33 -5.29 15.24 8.65
C VAL A 33 -6.03 16.43 8.04
N HIS A 34 -5.68 17.65 8.45
CA HIS A 34 -6.20 18.87 7.81
C HIS A 34 -5.78 18.95 6.34
N ASP A 35 -6.66 19.45 5.47
CA ASP A 35 -6.40 19.56 4.03
C ASP A 35 -5.10 20.31 3.70
N LEU A 36 -4.83 21.44 4.37
CA LEU A 36 -3.58 22.20 4.19
C LEU A 36 -2.34 21.40 4.56
N LEU A 37 -2.40 20.60 5.63
CA LEU A 37 -1.29 19.74 6.05
C LEU A 37 -1.13 18.54 5.12
N ARG A 38 -2.23 17.99 4.63
CA ARG A 38 -2.24 16.93 3.63
C ARG A 38 -1.57 17.41 2.35
N ASP A 39 -1.93 18.59 1.86
CA ASP A 39 -1.35 19.16 0.65
C ASP A 39 0.14 19.46 0.82
N LEU A 40 0.53 20.02 1.96
CA LEU A 40 1.94 20.22 2.33
C LEU A 40 2.71 18.89 2.38
N ALA A 41 2.13 17.84 2.98
CA ALA A 41 2.74 16.52 3.06
C ALA A 41 2.93 15.88 1.69
N ILE A 42 1.93 16.01 0.80
CA ILE A 42 2.03 15.53 -0.58
C ILE A 42 3.15 16.28 -1.32
N GLN A 43 3.17 17.61 -1.23
CA GLN A 43 4.21 18.42 -1.87
C GLN A 43 5.60 18.01 -1.40
N LYS A 44 5.80 17.85 -0.08
CA LYS A 44 7.09 17.44 0.49
C LYS A 44 7.46 16.02 0.10
N ALA A 45 6.50 15.10 0.05
CA ALA A 45 6.75 13.73 -0.38
C ALA A 45 7.22 13.66 -1.85
N LEU A 46 6.63 14.47 -2.74
CA LEU A 46 7.06 14.56 -4.14
C LEU A 46 8.45 15.19 -4.26
N GLU A 47 8.73 16.26 -3.51
CA GLU A 47 10.04 16.94 -3.49
C GLU A 47 11.18 15.98 -3.14
N VAL A 48 10.96 15.05 -2.22
CA VAL A 48 11.98 14.08 -1.76
C VAL A 48 11.84 12.69 -2.38
N ASN A 49 11.00 12.53 -3.41
CA ASN A 49 10.74 11.24 -4.07
C ASN A 49 10.31 10.13 -3.08
N PHE A 50 9.53 10.46 -2.06
CA PHE A 50 9.10 9.53 -1.03
C PHE A 50 8.11 8.49 -1.57
N PHE A 51 7.17 8.92 -2.41
CA PHE A 51 6.26 8.08 -3.20
C PHE A 51 6.06 8.66 -4.60
N ASP A 52 5.70 7.79 -5.55
CA ASP A 52 5.12 8.19 -6.83
C ASP A 52 3.62 7.86 -6.82
N ILE A 53 2.79 8.81 -7.26
CA ILE A 53 1.35 8.60 -7.42
C ILE A 53 1.10 8.32 -8.89
N TYR A 54 0.61 7.13 -9.19
CA TYR A 54 0.31 6.75 -10.57
C TYR A 54 -0.83 7.60 -11.13
N ASP A 55 -0.53 8.36 -12.19
CA ASP A 55 -1.52 9.04 -13.02
C ASP A 55 -1.78 8.22 -14.28
N PRO A 56 -3.00 7.67 -14.49
CA PRO A 56 -3.34 6.93 -15.70
C PRO A 56 -3.27 7.76 -16.99
N ARG A 57 -3.23 9.08 -16.91
CA ARG A 57 -3.03 9.96 -18.07
C ARG A 57 -1.56 10.02 -18.46
N SER A 58 -0.67 9.74 -17.51
CA SER A 58 0.75 9.52 -17.74
C SER A 58 0.99 8.09 -18.23
N HIS A 59 1.89 7.96 -19.21
CA HIS A 59 2.42 6.65 -19.63
C HIS A 59 3.77 6.33 -18.97
N TYR A 60 4.20 7.16 -18.00
CA TYR A 60 5.47 6.98 -17.29
C TYR A 60 5.23 6.81 -15.79
N VAL A 61 6.16 6.10 -15.17
CA VAL A 61 6.27 5.94 -13.71
C VAL A 61 7.71 6.25 -13.32
N SER A 62 7.90 6.93 -12.20
CA SER A 62 9.23 7.33 -11.74
C SER A 62 10.03 6.13 -11.25
N SER A 63 11.25 5.96 -11.77
CA SER A 63 12.20 4.96 -11.26
C SER A 63 12.99 5.44 -10.04
N LEU A 64 12.87 6.72 -9.69
CA LEU A 64 13.54 7.32 -8.52
C LEU A 64 12.81 6.98 -7.22
N CYS A 65 11.51 6.71 -7.30
CA CYS A 65 10.69 6.37 -6.16
C CYS A 65 10.70 4.85 -5.92
N ILE A 66 10.83 4.46 -4.65
CA ILE A 66 10.74 3.05 -4.23
C ILE A 66 9.36 2.67 -3.68
N ARG A 67 8.41 3.62 -3.68
CA ARG A 67 7.03 3.43 -3.18
C ARG A 67 6.03 3.98 -4.17
N HIS A 68 5.11 3.16 -4.65
CA HIS A 68 4.06 3.60 -5.57
C HIS A 68 2.67 3.48 -4.96
N ALA A 69 1.83 4.49 -5.22
CA ALA A 69 0.41 4.50 -4.88
C ALA A 69 -0.42 4.56 -6.17
N ILE A 70 -1.40 3.66 -6.27
CA ILE A 70 -2.24 3.47 -7.44
C ILE A 70 -3.69 3.62 -7.01
N HIS A 71 -4.35 4.72 -7.41
CA HIS A 71 -5.73 5.00 -7.03
C HIS A 71 -6.77 4.57 -8.06
N SER A 72 -6.35 4.27 -9.28
CA SER A 72 -7.23 3.80 -10.35
C SER A 72 -6.42 3.16 -11.47
N GLN A 73 -7.09 2.34 -12.29
CA GLN A 73 -6.50 1.72 -13.48
C GLN A 73 -5.27 0.86 -13.15
N GLY A 74 -5.33 0.10 -12.05
CA GLY A 74 -4.22 -0.75 -11.61
C GLY A 74 -3.77 -1.75 -12.66
N GLU A 75 -4.70 -2.27 -13.48
CA GLU A 75 -4.37 -3.16 -14.60
C GLU A 75 -3.48 -2.47 -15.64
N ARG A 76 -3.72 -1.18 -15.90
CA ARG A 76 -2.90 -0.38 -16.82
C ARG A 76 -1.53 -0.10 -16.23
N TYR A 77 -1.43 0.22 -14.95
CA TYR A 77 -0.14 0.36 -14.26
C TYR A 77 0.71 -0.92 -14.41
N LEU A 78 0.09 -2.08 -14.28
CA LEU A 78 0.77 -3.38 -14.39
C LEU A 78 1.12 -3.80 -15.82
N SER A 79 0.53 -3.12 -16.82
CA SER A 79 0.91 -3.29 -18.23
C SER A 79 2.15 -2.50 -18.63
N LEU A 80 2.66 -1.63 -17.76
CA LEU A 80 3.88 -0.86 -17.98
C LEU A 80 5.12 -1.76 -17.84
N ASP A 81 6.25 -1.31 -18.39
CA ASP A 81 7.54 -1.93 -18.10
C ASP A 81 7.99 -1.55 -16.68
N LEU A 82 7.72 -2.45 -15.74
CA LEU A 82 8.09 -2.31 -14.33
C LEU A 82 9.40 -3.05 -13.98
N SER A 83 10.04 -3.71 -14.95
CA SER A 83 11.16 -4.63 -14.72
C SER A 83 12.39 -3.97 -14.09
N ASN A 84 12.61 -2.69 -14.37
CA ASN A 84 13.73 -1.92 -13.86
C ASN A 84 13.46 -1.25 -12.49
N LEU A 85 12.24 -1.38 -11.96
CA LEU A 85 11.86 -0.72 -10.72
C LEU A 85 12.26 -1.54 -9.49
N LYS A 86 12.88 -0.88 -8.50
CA LYS A 86 13.28 -1.51 -7.24
C LYS A 86 12.29 -1.19 -6.12
N LEU A 87 11.03 -1.52 -6.35
CA LEU A 87 9.94 -1.14 -5.45
C LEU A 87 10.01 -1.91 -4.13
N ARG A 88 9.84 -1.17 -3.04
CA ARG A 88 9.74 -1.69 -1.67
C ARG A 88 8.33 -1.58 -1.11
N SER A 89 7.50 -0.69 -1.66
CA SER A 89 6.11 -0.52 -1.24
C SER A 89 5.21 -0.30 -2.45
N ILE A 90 4.08 -0.99 -2.48
CA ILE A 90 3.02 -0.76 -3.47
C ILE A 90 1.68 -0.76 -2.77
N MET A 91 0.86 0.23 -3.10
CA MET A 91 -0.48 0.38 -2.55
C MET A 91 -1.48 0.56 -3.69
N PHE A 92 -2.34 -0.43 -3.88
CA PHE A 92 -3.48 -0.35 -4.80
C PHE A 92 -4.73 0.06 -4.01
N PHE A 93 -5.12 1.32 -4.18
CA PHE A 93 -6.38 1.92 -3.75
C PHE A 93 -7.39 1.95 -4.91
N ASP A 94 -7.47 0.87 -5.68
CA ASP A 94 -8.32 0.75 -6.87
C ASP A 94 -9.35 -0.37 -6.65
N PRO A 95 -10.56 -0.06 -6.17
CA PRO A 95 -11.57 -1.08 -5.90
C PRO A 95 -12.03 -1.85 -7.15
N ASP A 96 -11.84 -1.27 -8.34
CA ASP A 96 -12.19 -1.87 -9.63
C ASP A 96 -11.10 -2.78 -10.18
N PHE A 97 -10.00 -2.92 -9.44
CA PHE A 97 -8.88 -3.75 -9.81
C PHE A 97 -9.23 -5.25 -9.76
N ARG A 98 -9.23 -5.91 -10.93
CA ARG A 98 -9.75 -7.28 -11.10
C ARG A 98 -8.78 -8.28 -11.70
N LYS A 99 -7.61 -7.86 -12.18
CA LYS A 99 -6.66 -8.77 -12.85
C LYS A 99 -5.23 -8.59 -12.35
N MET A 100 -4.86 -9.35 -11.32
CA MET A 100 -3.44 -9.58 -10.97
C MET A 100 -2.84 -10.80 -11.67
N SER A 101 -3.66 -11.70 -12.25
CA SER A 101 -3.20 -13.00 -12.76
C SER A 101 -2.22 -12.91 -13.94
N LEU A 102 -1.95 -11.71 -14.45
CA LEU A 102 -1.02 -11.45 -15.55
C LEU A 102 0.36 -10.99 -15.07
N ILE A 103 0.55 -10.81 -13.76
CA ILE A 103 1.79 -10.26 -13.22
C ILE A 103 2.63 -11.40 -12.70
N ASN A 104 3.85 -11.49 -13.22
CA ASN A 104 4.87 -12.27 -12.56
C ASN A 104 5.42 -11.46 -11.36
N PHE A 105 4.73 -11.55 -10.22
CA PHE A 105 5.13 -10.88 -8.97
C PHE A 105 6.57 -11.19 -8.59
N SER A 106 7.01 -12.42 -8.85
CA SER A 106 8.36 -12.88 -8.50
C SER A 106 9.45 -12.12 -9.27
N SER A 107 9.19 -11.68 -10.50
CA SER A 107 10.16 -10.91 -11.29
C SER A 107 10.02 -9.40 -11.10
N VAL A 108 8.79 -8.89 -10.99
CA VAL A 108 8.52 -7.45 -10.96
C VAL A 108 8.65 -6.86 -9.54
N PHE A 109 8.27 -7.63 -8.53
CA PHE A 109 8.14 -7.13 -7.15
C PHE A 109 9.00 -7.91 -6.16
N GLN A 110 10.14 -8.45 -6.62
CA GLN A 110 10.98 -9.31 -5.78
C GLN A 110 11.41 -8.64 -4.46
N TYR A 111 11.59 -7.30 -4.46
CA TYR A 111 12.10 -6.52 -3.32
C TYR A 111 11.01 -5.91 -2.44
N LEU A 112 9.74 -6.31 -2.65
CA LEU A 112 8.61 -5.68 -1.98
C LEU A 112 8.57 -6.05 -0.49
N TYR A 113 8.45 -5.03 0.36
CA TYR A 113 8.26 -5.17 1.81
C TYR A 113 6.82 -4.88 2.23
N VAL A 114 6.12 -4.02 1.50
CA VAL A 114 4.77 -3.58 1.82
C VAL A 114 3.88 -3.75 0.59
N LEU A 115 2.79 -4.49 0.75
CA LEU A 115 1.75 -4.65 -0.24
C LEU A 115 0.40 -4.32 0.39
N TYR A 116 -0.29 -3.33 -0.17
CA TYR A 116 -1.67 -3.00 0.16
C TYR A 116 -2.54 -3.21 -1.08
N LEU A 117 -3.59 -4.00 -0.94
CA LEU A 117 -4.58 -4.26 -1.98
C LEU A 117 -5.97 -3.98 -1.45
N GLU A 118 -6.66 -3.06 -2.11
CA GLU A 118 -8.08 -2.78 -1.89
C GLU A 118 -8.87 -3.15 -3.13
N MET A 119 -9.74 -4.14 -2.99
CA MET A 119 -10.56 -4.67 -4.07
C MET A 119 -12.03 -4.71 -3.65
N ARG A 120 -12.96 -4.68 -4.61
CA ARG A 120 -14.36 -5.01 -4.34
C ARG A 120 -14.56 -6.50 -4.06
N PHE A 121 -15.50 -6.80 -3.17
CA PHE A 121 -15.93 -8.15 -2.80
C PHE A 121 -16.21 -9.02 -4.05
N ASN A 122 -15.94 -10.33 -3.93
CA ASN A 122 -16.01 -11.35 -5.00
C ASN A 122 -14.94 -11.27 -6.11
N SER A 123 -13.91 -10.45 -5.95
CA SER A 123 -12.81 -10.37 -6.92
C SER A 123 -11.67 -11.33 -6.54
N ILE A 124 -11.72 -12.55 -7.10
CA ILE A 124 -10.61 -13.47 -7.44
C ILE A 124 -9.89 -14.25 -6.32
N SER A 125 -9.89 -15.59 -6.46
CA SER A 125 -9.07 -16.55 -5.70
C SER A 125 -7.64 -16.75 -6.26
N ILE A 126 -7.46 -16.67 -7.58
CA ILE A 126 -6.19 -16.93 -8.29
C ILE A 126 -5.10 -15.88 -8.00
N VAL A 127 -5.49 -14.64 -7.66
CA VAL A 127 -4.58 -13.50 -7.44
C VAL A 127 -3.61 -13.72 -6.28
N LEU A 128 -4.08 -14.39 -5.24
CA LEU A 128 -3.34 -14.46 -3.99
C LEU A 128 -2.25 -15.54 -4.04
N ASP A 129 -2.35 -16.54 -4.93
CA ASP A 129 -1.35 -17.59 -5.03
C ASP A 129 0.03 -17.03 -5.35
N ALA A 130 0.09 -16.07 -6.29
CA ALA A 130 1.33 -15.42 -6.70
C ALA A 130 1.95 -14.53 -5.61
N ILE A 131 1.15 -13.97 -4.70
CA ILE A 131 1.62 -13.17 -3.56
C ILE A 131 2.53 -14.02 -2.67
N GLY A 132 2.27 -15.32 -2.55
CA GLY A 132 3.13 -16.25 -1.80
C GLY A 132 4.59 -16.32 -2.29
N SER A 133 4.89 -15.82 -3.50
CA SER A 133 6.26 -15.70 -4.03
C SER A 133 7.04 -14.49 -3.51
N LEU A 134 6.38 -13.53 -2.83
CA LEU A 134 6.97 -12.30 -2.32
C LEU A 134 7.72 -12.55 -1.01
N TYR A 135 8.83 -13.28 -1.07
CA TYR A 135 9.57 -13.75 0.10
C TYR A 135 10.11 -12.62 1.01
N HIS A 136 10.28 -11.41 0.50
CA HIS A 136 10.71 -10.24 1.28
C HIS A 136 9.56 -9.50 1.99
N LEU A 137 8.30 -9.85 1.71
CA LEU A 137 7.15 -9.11 2.19
C LEU A 137 7.06 -9.15 3.73
N LYS A 138 6.91 -7.98 4.34
CA LYS A 138 6.79 -7.77 5.80
C LYS A 138 5.39 -7.33 6.20
N PHE A 139 4.72 -6.59 5.33
CA PHE A 139 3.37 -6.09 5.56
C PHE A 139 2.49 -6.43 4.36
N LEU A 140 1.37 -7.10 4.65
CA LEU A 140 0.34 -7.42 3.68
C LEU A 140 -0.99 -6.92 4.21
N ARG A 141 -1.68 -6.09 3.43
CA ARG A 141 -3.06 -5.70 3.71
C ARG A 141 -3.96 -6.03 2.54
N LEU A 142 -5.04 -6.74 2.82
CA LEU A 142 -5.97 -7.28 1.84
C LEU A 142 -7.39 -6.88 2.23
N ARG A 143 -7.97 -5.92 1.52
CA ARG A 143 -9.37 -5.51 1.73
C ARG A 143 -10.26 -6.07 0.62
N GLY A 144 -11.40 -6.65 1.01
CA GLY A 144 -12.41 -7.19 0.08
C GLY A 144 -12.19 -8.64 -0.34
N ILE A 145 -11.36 -9.39 0.41
CA ILE A 145 -11.00 -10.79 0.12
C ILE A 145 -11.65 -11.71 1.14
N HIS A 146 -12.33 -12.76 0.66
CA HIS A 146 -12.99 -13.74 1.52
C HIS A 146 -12.16 -15.00 1.77
N ASN A 147 -11.37 -15.43 0.79
CA ASN A 147 -10.58 -16.67 0.87
C ASN A 147 -9.11 -16.35 0.66
N LEU A 148 -8.32 -16.63 1.69
CA LEU A 148 -6.87 -16.54 1.63
C LEU A 148 -6.32 -17.87 1.09
N PRO A 149 -5.43 -17.87 0.08
CA PRO A 149 -4.82 -19.10 -0.40
C PRO A 149 -3.82 -19.66 0.60
N SER A 150 -3.52 -20.94 0.44
CA SER A 150 -2.46 -21.61 1.18
C SER A 150 -1.07 -21.04 0.90
N SER A 151 -0.85 -20.41 -0.27
CA SER A 151 0.43 -19.83 -0.67
C SER A 151 0.93 -18.74 0.29
N ILE A 152 0.05 -18.08 1.04
CA ILE A 152 0.43 -17.06 2.00
C ILE A 152 1.28 -17.65 3.15
N GLY A 153 1.14 -18.96 3.42
CA GLY A 153 2.06 -19.67 4.31
C GLY A 153 3.52 -19.66 3.86
N ASN A 154 3.81 -19.33 2.59
CA ASN A 154 5.18 -19.21 2.09
C ASN A 154 5.86 -17.88 2.48
N LEU A 155 5.09 -16.90 2.97
CA LEU A 155 5.59 -15.57 3.35
C LEU A 155 6.29 -15.59 4.72
N LYS A 156 7.48 -16.17 4.77
CA LYS A 156 8.24 -16.38 6.02
C LYS A 156 8.67 -15.10 6.75
N ASN A 157 8.73 -13.96 6.05
CA ASN A 157 9.14 -12.68 6.61
C ASN A 157 7.95 -11.77 6.96
N LEU A 158 6.72 -12.28 6.87
CA LEU A 158 5.53 -11.47 7.12
C LEU A 158 5.39 -11.16 8.61
N HIS A 159 5.41 -9.88 8.96
CA HIS A 159 5.22 -9.41 10.33
C HIS A 159 3.76 -9.05 10.62
N THR A 160 3.02 -8.58 9.61
CA THR A 160 1.64 -8.13 9.77
C THR A 160 0.82 -8.49 8.54
N CYS A 161 -0.31 -9.14 8.77
CA CYS A 161 -1.33 -9.45 7.77
C CYS A 161 -2.68 -8.91 8.27
N CYS A 162 -3.35 -8.07 7.49
CA CYS A 162 -4.62 -7.43 7.86
C CYS A 162 -5.65 -7.45 6.72
#